data_AF-A0A967D531-F1
#
_entry.id   AF-A0A967D531-F1
#
_cell.length_a   1.000
_cell.length_b   1.000
_cell.length_c   1.000
_cell.angle_alpha   90.00
_cell.angle_beta   90.00
_cell.angle_gamma   90.00
#
_symmetry.space_group_name_H-M   'P 1'
#
loop_
_entity.id
_entity.type
_entity.pdbx_description
1 polymer ?
#
loop_
_entity_poly.entity_id
_entity_poly.type
_entity_poly.pdbx_seq_one_letter_code
_entity_poly.pdbx_strand_id
1 'polypeptide(L)'
;VNKVVPHAELETVALQWGAEINKKSPTGQRMAKFAMNLVDDGLMGQQVFAGEATRLAYMTDEAIEGRDAFLEKREPDWSSFPWYF
;
A
#
# COMPACT_ATOMS: atom_id res chain seq x y z
N VAL A 1 4.35 -12.27 -21.76
CA VAL A 1 3.66 -13.55 -21.50
C VAL A 1 4.40 -14.28 -20.39
N ASN A 2 3.74 -14.57 -19.25
CA ASN A 2 4.39 -15.21 -18.10
C ASN A 2 4.36 -16.75 -18.15
N LYS A 3 3.31 -17.36 -18.72
CA LYS A 3 3.16 -18.83 -18.87
C LYS A 3 2.29 -19.16 -20.08
N VAL A 4 2.61 -20.24 -20.80
CA VAL A 4 1.82 -20.79 -21.91
C VAL A 4 1.14 -22.08 -21.46
N VAL A 5 -0.13 -22.26 -21.79
CA VAL A 5 -0.98 -23.39 -21.38
C VAL A 5 -1.93 -23.82 -22.52
N PRO A 6 -2.42 -25.06 -22.54
CA PRO A 6 -3.47 -25.48 -23.49
C PRO A 6 -4.71 -24.59 -23.39
N HIS A 7 -5.39 -24.37 -24.52
CA HIS A 7 -6.58 -23.49 -24.57
C HIS A 7 -7.67 -23.89 -23.57
N ALA A 8 -7.90 -25.20 -23.41
CA ALA A 8 -8.89 -25.74 -22.49
C ALA A 8 -8.58 -25.51 -21.00
N GLU A 9 -7.33 -25.19 -20.65
CA GLU A 9 -6.88 -24.99 -19.27
C GLU A 9 -6.66 -23.51 -18.90
N LEU A 10 -6.83 -22.60 -19.87
CA LEU A 10 -6.48 -21.19 -19.71
C LEU A 10 -7.13 -20.56 -18.48
N GLU A 11 -8.44 -20.74 -18.32
CA GLU A 11 -9.17 -20.16 -17.19
C GLU A 11 -8.85 -20.87 -15.87
N THR A 12 -8.69 -22.19 -15.88
CA THR A 12 -8.33 -22.96 -14.68
C THR A 12 -7.00 -22.48 -14.10
N VAL A 13 -5.99 -22.29 -14.95
CA VAL A 13 -4.68 -21.80 -14.51
C VAL A 13 -4.75 -20.32 -14.08
N ALA A 14 -5.53 -19.49 -14.77
CA ALA A 14 -5.74 -18.10 -14.37
C ALA A 14 -6.39 -17.98 -12.98
N LEU A 15 -7.43 -18.79 -12.70
CA LEU A 15 -8.09 -18.83 -11.39
C LEU A 15 -7.17 -19.35 -10.30
N GLN A 16 -6.35 -20.37 -10.59
CA GLN A 16 -5.33 -20.84 -9.66
C GLN A 16 -4.38 -19.70 -9.26
N TRP A 17 -3.86 -18.95 -10.24
CA TRP A 17 -2.95 -17.83 -9.99
C TRP A 17 -3.63 -16.72 -9.18
N GLY A 18 -4.87 -16.38 -9.53
CA GLY A 18 -5.67 -15.43 -8.75
C GLY A 18 -5.82 -15.88 -7.29
N ALA A 19 -6.10 -17.16 -7.05
CA ALA A 19 -6.21 -17.72 -5.71
C ALA A 19 -4.88 -17.65 -4.94
N GLU A 20 -3.74 -17.88 -5.58
CA GLU A 20 -2.41 -17.77 -4.96
C GLU A 20 -2.05 -16.32 -4.59
N ILE A 21 -2.41 -15.35 -5.43
CA ILE A 21 -2.23 -13.92 -5.17
C ILE A 21 -3.11 -13.47 -4.00
N ASN A 22 -4.37 -13.93 -3.97
CA ASN A 22 -5.36 -13.57 -2.95
C ASN A 22 -5.06 -14.14 -1.56
N LYS A 23 -4.14 -15.11 -1.45
CA LYS A 23 -3.66 -15.65 -0.16
C LYS A 23 -2.62 -14.75 0.53
N LYS A 24 -2.14 -13.68 -0.12
CA LYS A 24 -1.11 -12.78 0.44
C LYS A 24 -1.74 -11.56 1.13
N SER A 25 -0.93 -10.79 1.87
CA SER A 25 -1.37 -9.52 2.47
C SER A 25 -1.90 -8.57 1.39
N PRO A 26 -3.19 -8.15 1.44
CA PRO A 26 -3.75 -7.24 0.45
C PRO A 26 -3.04 -5.88 0.42
N THR A 27 -2.61 -5.38 1.59
CA THR A 27 -1.80 -4.16 1.69
C THR A 27 -0.45 -4.36 1.02
N GLY A 28 0.24 -5.48 1.28
CA GLY A 28 1.52 -5.78 0.66
C GLY A 28 1.43 -5.87 -0.86
N GLN A 29 0.39 -6.54 -1.38
CA GLN A 29 0.14 -6.63 -2.82
C GLN A 29 -0.12 -5.26 -3.47
N ARG A 30 -0.89 -4.39 -2.79
CA ARG A 30 -1.17 -3.05 -3.29
C ARG A 30 0.09 -2.18 -3.35
N MET A 31 0.89 -2.19 -2.28
CA MET A 31 2.16 -1.45 -2.23
C MET A 31 3.16 -1.98 -3.26
N ALA A 32 3.27 -3.31 -3.42
CA ALA A 32 4.16 -3.92 -4.41
C ALA A 32 3.80 -3.50 -5.84
N LYS A 33 2.51 -3.47 -6.18
CA LYS A 33 2.04 -2.98 -7.49
C LYS A 33 2.49 -1.54 -7.75
N PHE A 34 2.25 -0.64 -6.79
CA PHE A 34 2.61 0.76 -6.97
C PHE A 34 4.12 1.00 -6.95
N ALA A 35 4.88 0.23 -6.19
CA ALA A 35 6.34 0.29 -6.21
C ALA A 35 6.93 -0.12 -7.58
N MET A 36 6.37 -1.14 -8.22
CA MET A 36 6.81 -1.55 -9.56
C MET A 36 6.50 -0.47 -10.62
N ASN A 37 5.35 0.18 -10.52
CA ASN A 37 4.97 1.28 -11.42
C ASN A 37 5.74 2.59 -11.17
N LEU A 38 6.19 2.83 -9.93
CA LEU A 38 6.73 4.11 -9.48
C LEU A 38 7.88 4.64 -10.34
N VAL A 39 8.77 3.75 -10.79
CA VAL A 39 9.98 4.12 -11.53
C VAL A 39 9.66 4.64 -12.94
N ASP A 40 8.61 4.09 -13.55
CA ASP A 40 8.28 4.35 -14.96
C ASP A 40 7.16 5.39 -15.13
N ASP A 41 6.22 5.47 -14.18
CA ASP A 41 5.04 6.35 -14.26
C ASP A 41 5.33 7.80 -13.78
N GLY A 42 6.58 8.11 -13.42
CA GLY A 42 7.03 9.44 -13.01
C GLY A 42 6.20 10.04 -11.88
N LEU A 43 5.73 11.28 -12.05
CA LEU A 43 4.92 11.98 -11.04
C LEU A 43 3.58 11.28 -10.76
N MET A 44 2.98 10.61 -11.75
CA MET A 44 1.74 9.86 -11.53
C MET A 44 2.00 8.60 -10.70
N GLY A 45 3.09 7.89 -10.99
CA GLY A 45 3.55 6.76 -10.18
C GLY A 45 3.80 7.17 -8.73
N GLN A 46 4.48 8.30 -8.54
CA GLN A 46 4.74 8.88 -7.23
C GLN A 46 3.45 9.25 -6.49
N GLN A 47 2.49 9.88 -7.17
CA GLN A 47 1.22 10.26 -6.56
C GLN A 47 0.47 9.05 -6.00
N VAL A 48 0.35 7.98 -6.78
CA VAL A 48 -0.41 6.79 -6.38
C VAL A 48 0.31 6.05 -5.25
N PHE A 49 1.63 5.91 -5.32
CA PHE A 49 2.42 5.29 -4.26
C PHE A 49 2.37 6.10 -2.95
N ALA A 50 2.58 7.42 -3.04
CA ALA A 50 2.54 8.32 -1.88
C ALA A 50 1.15 8.36 -1.25
N GLY A 51 0.08 8.27 -2.04
CA GLY A 51 -1.30 8.20 -1.52
C GLY A 51 -1.52 7.01 -0.58
N GLU A 52 -0.99 5.83 -0.92
CA GLU A 52 -1.06 4.67 -0.03
C GLU A 52 -0.13 4.78 1.17
N ALA A 53 1.06 5.37 1.00
CA ALA A 53 1.94 5.65 2.14
C ALA A 53 1.26 6.58 3.15
N THR A 54 0.58 7.63 2.70
CA THR A 54 -0.24 8.52 3.55
C THR A 54 -1.38 7.76 4.22
N ARG A 55 -2.07 6.86 3.49
CA ARG A 55 -3.11 6.00 4.08
C ARG A 55 -2.57 5.14 5.21
N LEU A 56 -1.35 4.61 5.08
CA LEU A 56 -0.69 3.83 6.14
C LEU A 56 -0.29 4.72 7.32
N ALA A 57 0.23 5.92 7.07
CA ALA A 57 0.54 6.88 8.11
C ALA A 57 -0.71 7.26 8.92
N TYR A 58 -1.87 7.41 8.28
CA TYR A 58 -3.13 7.72 8.96
C TYR A 58 -3.63 6.61 9.91
N MET A 59 -3.05 5.41 9.85
CA MET A 59 -3.39 4.30 10.76
C MET A 59 -2.54 4.29 12.04
N THR A 60 -1.55 5.18 12.18
CA THR A 60 -0.67 5.23 13.35
C THR A 60 -1.25 6.10 14.46
N ASP A 61 -0.83 5.82 15.71
CA ASP A 61 -1.19 6.65 16.86
C ASP A 61 -0.62 8.07 16.75
N GLU A 62 0.49 8.26 16.04
CA GLU A 62 1.06 9.58 15.74
C GLU A 62 0.10 10.43 14.88
N ALA A 63 -0.50 9.85 13.85
CA ALA A 63 -1.49 10.57 13.04
C ALA A 63 -2.77 10.89 13.83
N ILE A 64 -3.14 10.02 14.78
CA ILE A 64 -4.26 10.24 15.70
C ILE A 64 -3.96 11.43 16.62
N GLU A 65 -2.76 11.50 17.22
CA GLU A 65 -2.34 12.63 18.06
C GLU A 65 -2.40 13.96 17.31
N GLY A 66 -1.90 14.00 16.07
CA GLY A 66 -1.97 15.22 15.25
C GLY A 66 -3.40 15.66 14.96
N ARG A 67 -4.30 14.71 14.67
CA ARG A 67 -5.72 14.98 14.48
C ARG A 67 -6.36 15.52 15.76
N ASP A 68 -6.11 14.87 16.89
CA ASP A 68 -6.77 15.17 18.16
C ASP A 68 -6.29 16.51 18.72
N ALA A 69 -4.98 16.80 18.67
CA ALA A 69 -4.43 18.10 19.04
C ALA A 69 -5.05 19.26 18.25
N PHE A 70 -5.27 19.08 16.95
CA PHE A 70 -5.96 20.07 16.10
C PHE A 70 -7.41 20.30 16.53
N LEU A 71 -8.17 19.23 16.79
CA LEU A 71 -9.56 19.31 17.23
C LEU A 71 -9.68 19.97 18.62
N GLU A 72 -8.75 19.65 19.52
CA GLU A 72 -8.69 20.14 20.88
C GLU A 72 -8.03 21.53 21.00
N LYS A 73 -7.48 22.06 19.90
CA LYS A 73 -6.77 23.35 19.83
C LYS A 73 -5.61 23.45 20.82
N ARG A 74 -4.88 22.36 21.00
CA ARG A 74 -3.66 22.29 21.81
C ARG A 74 -2.46 22.01 20.92
N GLU A 75 -1.27 22.26 21.45
CA GLU A 75 -0.04 21.79 20.82
C GLU A 75 0.02 20.25 20.88
N PRO A 76 0.48 19.58 19.80
CA PRO A 76 0.66 18.14 19.80
C PRO A 76 1.91 17.72 20.58
N ASP A 77 1.85 16.55 21.23
CA ASP A 77 2.99 15.94 21.92
C ASP A 77 3.54 14.75 21.13
N TRP A 78 4.74 14.93 20.58
CA TRP A 78 5.41 13.91 19.79
C TRP A 78 6.41 13.04 20.59
N SER A 79 6.55 13.28 21.89
CA SER A 79 7.61 12.66 22.72
C SER A 79 7.55 11.13 22.78
N SER A 80 6.36 10.55 22.54
CA SER A 80 6.13 9.10 22.53
C SER A 80 6.47 8.41 21.20
N PHE A 81 6.81 9.17 20.15
CA PHE A 81 7.12 8.64 18.83
C PHE A 81 8.63 8.73 18.54
N PRO A 82 9.34 7.59 18.42
CA PRO A 82 10.78 7.61 18.22
C PRO A 82 11.15 8.01 16.79
N TRP A 83 12.31 8.65 16.64
CA TRP A 83 12.92 8.91 15.33
C TRP A 83 13.53 7.61 14.78
N TYR A 84 12.87 7.02 13.78
CA TYR A 84 13.38 5.86 13.06
C TYR A 84 14.47 6.25 12.05
N PHE A 85 15.51 5.41 11.89
CA PHE A 85 16.64 5.61 10.99
C PHE A 85 17.08 4.30 10.35
#